data_AF-A0A517MY85-F1
#
_entry.id   AF-A0A517MY85-F1
#
_cell.length_a   1.000
_cell.length_b   1.000
_cell.length_c   1.000
_cell.angle_alpha   90.00
_cell.angle_beta   90.00
_cell.angle_gamma   90.00
#
_symmetry.space_group_name_H-M   'P 1'
#
loop_
_entity.id
_entity.type
_entity.pdbx_description
1 polymer ?
#
loop_
_entity_poly.entity_id
_entity_poly.type
_entity_poly.pdbx_seq_one_letter_code
_entity_poly.pdbx_strand_id
1 'polypeptide(L)'
;MFRTLALTAVTATLAASSATAQVVSYHHHSTVAGDYLGGYAEAVHAEGLNVRNRAYAYRVLVAAEREREALRQERDTAYRYESELDRKEIARRAEINRERRRLKAEQLNEDAQYLLEDVQNRRHIWPEALREPQYAGHRLQIESILRDWDTGYPGDRRSLEIVVTELRDQLDATTTADHLSHRDAVSTLRQLEVLALRRDYVTAEQPAAGRVASRLPARLTDTHLASE
;
A
#
# COMPACT_ATOMS: atom_id res chain seq x y z
N MET A 1 -66.53 42.61 10.55
CA MET A 1 -66.47 44.08 10.42
C MET A 1 -66.84 44.45 8.99
N PHE A 2 -67.57 45.55 8.84
CA PHE A 2 -68.52 45.87 7.77
C PHE A 2 -67.89 46.21 6.40
N ARG A 3 -68.61 45.83 5.34
CA ARG A 3 -68.56 46.40 3.99
C ARG A 3 -69.12 47.84 4.02
N THR A 4 -68.55 48.75 3.23
CA THR A 4 -69.33 49.74 2.45
C THR A 4 -68.48 50.43 1.38
N LEU A 5 -68.94 50.29 0.14
CA LEU A 5 -68.69 51.20 -0.99
C LEU A 5 -69.34 52.56 -0.71
N ALA A 6 -68.70 53.64 -1.14
CA ALA A 6 -69.37 54.92 -1.38
C ALA A 6 -68.85 55.51 -2.70
N LEU A 7 -69.63 55.24 -3.75
CA LEU A 7 -69.65 55.97 -5.00
C LEU A 7 -70.40 57.29 -4.75
N THR A 8 -69.84 58.45 -5.09
CA THR A 8 -70.66 59.63 -5.38
C THR A 8 -69.95 60.51 -6.39
N ALA A 9 -70.58 60.62 -7.55
CA ALA A 9 -70.20 61.46 -8.67
C ALA A 9 -70.33 62.94 -8.30
N VAL A 10 -69.38 63.75 -8.74
CA VAL A 10 -69.65 65.14 -9.08
C VAL A 10 -69.31 65.32 -10.55
N THR A 11 -70.36 65.17 -11.37
CA THR A 11 -70.44 65.75 -12.70
C THR A 11 -70.48 67.26 -12.55
N ALA A 12 -69.41 67.94 -12.99
CA ALA A 12 -69.47 69.33 -13.40
C ALA A 12 -69.00 69.41 -14.86
N THR A 13 -69.87 68.97 -15.76
CA THR A 13 -69.88 69.43 -17.15
C THR A 13 -70.26 70.91 -17.17
N LEU A 14 -69.36 71.78 -17.64
CA LEU A 14 -69.70 72.99 -18.41
C LEU A 14 -68.43 73.78 -18.72
N ALA A 15 -67.92 73.66 -19.95
CA ALA A 15 -67.84 74.80 -20.89
C ALA A 15 -66.98 74.42 -22.10
N ALA A 16 -67.58 74.61 -23.27
CA ALA A 16 -67.06 74.34 -24.59
C ALA A 16 -65.78 75.13 -24.92
N SER A 17 -64.86 74.46 -25.61
CA SER A 17 -64.38 74.99 -26.89
C SER A 17 -63.89 73.82 -27.74
N SER A 18 -64.61 73.57 -28.83
CA SER A 18 -64.19 72.64 -29.88
C SER A 18 -63.03 73.27 -30.66
N ALA A 19 -61.82 73.13 -30.14
CA ALA A 19 -60.62 73.31 -30.93
C ALA A 19 -60.47 72.04 -31.79
N THR A 20 -60.87 72.13 -33.06
CA THR A 20 -60.43 71.18 -34.09
C THR A 20 -58.92 71.31 -34.21
N ALA A 21 -58.18 70.62 -33.34
CA ALA A 21 -56.77 70.37 -33.56
C ALA A 21 -56.72 69.53 -34.84
N GLN A 22 -56.37 70.18 -35.95
CA GLN A 22 -55.82 69.49 -37.08
C GLN A 22 -54.70 68.62 -36.51
N VAL A 23 -54.94 67.31 -36.45
CA VAL A 23 -53.88 66.33 -36.23
C VAL A 23 -53.05 66.39 -37.51
N VAL A 24 -52.19 67.40 -37.58
CA VAL A 24 -50.95 67.31 -38.33
C VAL A 24 -50.25 66.17 -37.63
N SER A 25 -50.32 64.97 -38.23
CA SER A 25 -49.47 63.87 -37.83
C SER A 25 -48.05 64.41 -37.95
N TYR A 26 -47.48 64.82 -36.81
CA TYR A 26 -46.08 65.13 -36.69
C TYR A 26 -45.38 63.79 -36.91
N HIS A 27 -45.13 63.47 -38.18
CA HIS A 27 -44.20 62.42 -38.52
C HIS A 27 -42.87 62.90 -37.95
N HIS A 28 -42.51 62.39 -36.77
CA HIS A 28 -41.13 62.38 -36.34
C HIS A 28 -40.40 61.58 -37.41
N HIS A 29 -39.95 62.28 -38.46
CA HIS A 29 -38.92 61.76 -39.33
C HIS A 29 -37.76 61.48 -38.39
N SER A 30 -37.50 60.19 -38.16
CA SER A 30 -36.26 59.79 -37.53
C SER A 30 -35.17 60.45 -38.37
N THR A 31 -34.51 61.45 -37.79
CA THR A 31 -33.38 62.04 -38.46
C THR A 31 -32.35 60.94 -38.54
N VAL A 32 -31.63 60.84 -39.65
CA VAL A 32 -30.54 59.86 -39.80
C VAL A 32 -29.61 59.90 -38.57
N ALA A 33 -29.40 61.08 -37.98
CA ALA A 33 -28.69 61.26 -36.72
C ALA A 33 -29.33 60.57 -35.50
N GLY A 34 -30.65 60.58 -35.36
CA GLY A 34 -31.39 59.87 -34.30
C GLY A 34 -31.31 58.35 -34.43
N ASP A 35 -31.40 57.81 -35.64
CA ASP A 35 -31.19 56.38 -35.91
C ASP A 35 -29.74 55.96 -35.60
N TYR A 36 -28.76 56.80 -35.95
CA TYR A 36 -27.35 56.57 -35.60
C TYR A 36 -27.12 56.57 -34.08
N LEU A 37 -27.71 57.52 -33.34
CA LEU A 37 -27.60 57.58 -31.89
C LEU A 37 -28.32 56.42 -31.20
N GLY A 38 -29.49 56.01 -31.71
CA GLY A 38 -30.21 54.82 -31.25
C GLY A 38 -29.40 53.54 -31.48
N GLY A 39 -28.86 53.35 -32.70
CA GLY A 39 -28.00 52.22 -33.02
C GLY A 39 -26.71 52.17 -32.19
N TYR A 40 -26.10 53.32 -31.90
CA TYR A 40 -24.94 53.40 -31.00
C TYR A 40 -25.31 53.01 -29.56
N ALA A 41 -26.45 53.50 -29.04
CA ALA A 41 -26.92 53.14 -27.70
C ALA A 41 -27.22 51.63 -27.59
N GLU A 42 -27.82 51.03 -28.63
CA GLU A 42 -28.04 49.59 -28.70
C GLU A 42 -26.72 48.80 -28.76
N ALA A 43 -25.74 49.27 -29.53
CA ALA A 43 -24.42 48.65 -29.60
C ALA A 43 -23.71 48.66 -28.23
N VAL A 44 -23.72 49.80 -27.52
CA VAL A 44 -23.15 49.92 -26.17
C VAL A 44 -23.87 49.01 -25.17
N HIS A 45 -25.20 48.95 -25.24
CA HIS A 45 -25.99 48.05 -24.38
C HIS A 45 -25.68 46.57 -24.67
N ALA A 46 -25.59 46.18 -25.94
CA ALA A 46 -25.23 44.82 -26.35
C ALA A 46 -23.81 44.43 -25.90
N GLU A 47 -22.85 45.36 -25.97
CA GLU A 47 -21.50 45.16 -25.46
C GLU A 47 -21.50 44.97 -23.94
N GLY A 48 -22.24 45.78 -23.19
CA GLY A 48 -22.41 45.63 -21.74
C GLY A 48 -23.01 44.29 -21.34
N LEU A 49 -24.03 43.82 -22.07
CA LEU A 49 -24.61 42.49 -21.85
C LEU A 49 -23.60 41.37 -22.16
N ASN A 50 -22.81 41.52 -23.23
CA ASN A 50 -21.80 40.54 -23.58
C ASN A 50 -20.71 40.43 -22.49
N VAL A 51 -20.21 41.57 -21.98
CA VAL A 51 -19.25 41.60 -20.87
C VAL A 51 -19.83 40.94 -19.62
N ARG A 52 -21.09 41.24 -19.28
CA ARG A 52 -21.78 40.62 -18.13
C ARG A 52 -21.92 39.11 -18.30
N ASN A 53 -22.33 38.65 -19.48
CA ASN A 53 -22.49 37.22 -19.77
C ASN A 53 -21.15 36.49 -19.75
N ARG A 54 -20.08 37.09 -20.26
CA ARG A 54 -18.72 36.55 -20.14
C ARG A 54 -18.29 36.46 -18.68
N ALA A 55 -18.51 37.50 -17.89
CA ALA A 55 -18.18 37.49 -16.47
C ALA A 55 -18.94 36.40 -15.70
N TYR A 56 -20.22 36.18 -16.03
CA TYR A 56 -21.00 35.08 -15.47
C TYR A 56 -20.43 33.72 -15.88
N ALA A 57 -20.14 33.51 -17.17
CA ALA A 57 -19.54 32.27 -17.66
C ALA A 57 -18.20 31.97 -16.97
N TYR A 58 -17.33 32.97 -16.80
CA TYR A 58 -16.08 32.80 -16.05
C TYR A 58 -16.30 32.41 -14.60
N ARG A 59 -17.29 33.00 -13.91
CA ARG A 59 -17.61 32.61 -12.53
C ARG A 59 -18.06 31.16 -12.43
N VAL A 60 -18.88 30.70 -13.38
CA VAL A 60 -19.33 29.30 -13.42
C VAL A 60 -18.16 28.35 -13.69
N LEU A 61 -17.27 28.69 -14.63
CA LEU A 61 -16.07 27.89 -14.90
C LEU A 61 -15.16 27.78 -13.68
N VAL A 62 -14.88 28.89 -12.99
CA VAL A 62 -14.06 28.90 -11.77
C VAL A 62 -14.71 28.08 -10.65
N ALA A 63 -16.04 28.14 -10.50
CA ALA A 63 -16.76 27.31 -9.53
C ALA A 63 -16.62 25.81 -9.85
N ALA A 64 -16.82 25.44 -11.12
CA ALA A 64 -16.67 24.05 -11.57
C ALA A 64 -15.23 23.52 -11.41
N GLU A 65 -14.22 24.34 -11.67
CA GLU A 65 -12.81 23.98 -11.45
C GLU A 65 -12.51 23.74 -9.97
N ARG A 66 -13.03 24.60 -9.08
CA ARG A 66 -12.87 24.44 -7.62
C ARG A 66 -13.55 23.17 -7.11
N GLU A 67 -14.77 22.87 -7.58
CA GLU A 67 -15.45 21.62 -7.22
C GLU A 67 -14.68 20.39 -7.71
N ARG A 68 -14.15 20.45 -8.95
CA ARG A 68 -13.32 19.39 -9.49
C ARG A 68 -12.04 19.17 -8.68
N GLU A 69 -11.41 20.24 -8.21
CA GLU A 69 -10.23 20.16 -7.36
C GLU A 69 -10.56 19.59 -5.98
N ALA A 70 -11.68 20.00 -5.38
CA ALA A 70 -12.15 19.44 -4.11
C ALA A 70 -12.39 17.93 -4.21
N LEU A 71 -13.08 17.47 -5.25
CA LEU A 71 -13.30 16.04 -5.51
C LEU A 71 -11.98 15.29 -5.75
N ARG A 72 -11.00 15.92 -6.43
CA ARG A 72 -9.68 15.32 -6.61
C ARG A 72 -8.96 15.15 -5.27
N GLN A 73 -8.95 16.19 -4.44
CA GLN A 73 -8.31 16.14 -3.12
C GLN A 73 -8.96 15.08 -2.23
N GLU A 74 -10.30 15.01 -2.20
CA GLU A 74 -11.03 13.98 -1.44
C GLU A 74 -10.64 12.57 -1.90
N ARG A 75 -10.62 12.32 -3.21
CA ARG A 75 -10.18 11.03 -3.76
C ARG A 75 -8.73 10.71 -3.37
N ASP A 76 -7.81 11.66 -3.51
CA ASP A 76 -6.41 11.45 -3.17
C ASP A 76 -6.23 11.13 -1.67
N THR A 77 -6.99 11.77 -0.79
CA THR A 77 -6.97 11.45 0.65
C THR A 77 -7.53 10.05 0.94
N ALA A 78 -8.63 9.66 0.30
CA ALA A 78 -9.21 8.33 0.45
C ALA A 78 -8.24 7.24 -0.02
N TYR A 79 -7.62 7.42 -1.20
CA TYR A 79 -6.62 6.47 -1.72
C TYR A 79 -5.40 6.34 -0.81
N ARG A 80 -4.91 7.45 -0.24
CA ARG A 80 -3.79 7.39 0.72
C ARG A 80 -4.16 6.60 1.96
N TYR A 81 -5.35 6.86 2.52
CA TYR A 81 -5.84 6.13 3.69
C TYR A 81 -5.99 4.63 3.43
N GLU A 82 -6.58 4.25 2.30
CA GLU A 82 -6.70 2.85 1.88
C GLU A 82 -5.32 2.20 1.70
N SER A 83 -4.38 2.87 1.02
CA SER A 83 -3.01 2.38 0.85
C SER A 83 -2.28 2.21 2.17
N GLU A 84 -2.50 3.08 3.15
CA GLU A 84 -1.94 2.93 4.50
C GLU A 84 -2.50 1.74 5.25
N LEU A 85 -3.81 1.47 5.13
CA LEU A 85 -4.44 0.29 5.72
C LEU A 85 -3.90 -1.00 5.10
N ASP A 86 -3.78 -1.05 3.77
CA ASP A 86 -3.21 -2.21 3.07
C ASP A 86 -1.77 -2.47 3.50
N ARG A 87 -0.94 -1.42 3.59
CA ARG A 87 0.44 -1.54 4.08
C ARG A 87 0.51 -2.07 5.50
N LYS A 88 -0.38 -1.60 6.40
CA LYS A 88 -0.47 -2.09 7.78
C LYS A 88 -0.90 -3.55 7.81
N GLU A 89 -1.85 -3.96 6.99
CA GLU A 89 -2.30 -5.35 6.93
C GLU A 89 -1.20 -6.27 6.39
N ILE A 90 -0.50 -5.89 5.32
CA ILE A 90 0.64 -6.63 4.78
C ILE A 90 1.73 -6.78 5.84
N ALA A 91 2.07 -5.70 6.56
CA ALA A 91 3.06 -5.73 7.62
C ALA A 91 2.64 -6.70 8.76
N ARG A 92 1.38 -6.64 9.19
CA ARG A 92 0.83 -7.54 10.22
C ARG A 92 0.86 -8.99 9.77
N ARG A 93 0.44 -9.30 8.54
CA ARG A 93 0.50 -10.66 7.98
C ARG A 93 1.94 -11.16 7.88
N ALA A 94 2.88 -10.29 7.50
CA ALA A 94 4.30 -10.63 7.45
C ALA A 94 4.87 -10.94 8.84
N GLU A 95 4.50 -10.17 9.87
CA GLU A 95 4.89 -10.41 11.26
C GLU A 95 4.36 -11.75 11.79
N ILE A 96 3.06 -12.02 11.63
CA ILE A 96 2.44 -13.30 12.02
C ILE A 96 3.15 -14.47 11.31
N ASN A 97 3.48 -14.32 10.03
CA ASN A 97 4.19 -15.36 9.29
C ASN A 97 5.63 -15.56 9.78
N ARG A 98 6.33 -14.49 10.18
CA ARG A 98 7.67 -14.58 10.79
C ARG A 98 7.60 -15.31 12.13
N GLU A 99 6.64 -14.95 12.99
CA GLU A 99 6.41 -15.63 14.28
C GLU A 99 6.11 -17.10 14.09
N ARG A 100 5.17 -17.45 13.20
CA ARG A 100 4.85 -18.85 12.88
C ARG A 100 6.05 -19.63 12.37
N ARG A 101 6.89 -19.01 11.53
CA ARG A 101 8.13 -19.66 11.05
C ARG A 101 9.13 -19.85 12.18
N ARG A 102 9.27 -18.87 13.07
CA ARG A 102 10.13 -18.96 14.25
C ARG A 102 9.69 -20.09 15.17
N LEU A 103 8.42 -20.13 15.57
CA LEU A 103 7.88 -21.18 16.43
C LEU A 103 8.03 -22.57 15.81
N LYS A 104 7.78 -22.70 14.50
CA LYS A 104 8.01 -23.97 13.78
C LYS A 104 9.49 -24.38 13.75
N ALA A 105 10.40 -23.42 13.61
CA ALA A 105 11.82 -23.70 13.64
C ALA A 105 12.31 -24.08 15.04
N GLU A 106 11.80 -23.41 16.09
CA GLU A 106 12.06 -23.77 17.49
C GLU A 106 11.56 -25.19 17.79
N GLN A 107 10.31 -25.51 17.42
CA GLN A 107 9.76 -26.86 17.55
C GLN A 107 10.59 -27.92 16.80
N LEU A 108 10.99 -27.64 15.55
CA LEU A 108 11.81 -28.58 14.78
C LEU A 108 13.19 -28.80 15.42
N ASN A 109 13.78 -27.76 16.03
CA ASN A 109 15.04 -27.88 16.76
C ASN A 109 14.89 -28.74 18.02
N GLU A 110 13.78 -28.56 18.77
CA GLU A 110 13.46 -29.38 19.94
C GLU A 110 13.27 -30.84 19.54
N ASP A 111 12.45 -31.09 18.52
CA ASP A 111 12.21 -32.44 17.99
C ASP A 111 13.51 -33.12 17.52
N ALA A 112 14.42 -32.36 16.89
CA ALA A 112 15.72 -32.86 16.47
C ALA A 112 16.62 -33.23 17.67
N GLN A 113 16.56 -32.47 18.77
CA GLN A 113 17.28 -32.82 19.99
C GLN A 113 16.69 -34.07 20.66
N TYR A 114 15.37 -34.19 20.74
CA TYR A 114 14.75 -35.42 21.24
C TYR A 114 15.12 -36.64 20.40
N LEU A 115 15.17 -36.50 19.07
CA LEU A 115 15.64 -37.57 18.19
C LEU A 115 17.07 -37.99 18.52
N LEU A 116 17.98 -37.03 18.72
CA LEU A 116 19.37 -37.30 19.10
C LEU A 116 19.44 -38.04 20.44
N GLU A 117 18.73 -37.56 21.46
CA GLU A 117 18.67 -38.19 22.79
C GLU A 117 18.12 -39.61 22.73
N ASP A 118 17.07 -39.84 21.94
CA ASP A 118 16.47 -41.17 21.75
C ASP A 118 17.43 -42.14 21.08
N VAL A 119 18.21 -41.69 20.09
CA VAL A 119 19.22 -42.52 19.41
C VAL A 119 20.38 -42.85 20.36
N GLN A 120 20.88 -41.86 21.11
CA GLN A 120 21.94 -42.05 22.10
C GLN A 120 21.52 -43.03 23.22
N ASN A 121 20.26 -42.95 23.66
CA ASN A 121 19.69 -43.83 24.67
C ASN A 121 19.21 -45.19 24.13
N ARG A 122 19.39 -45.48 22.83
CA ARG A 122 18.94 -46.71 22.14
C ARG A 122 17.44 -46.95 22.23
N ARG A 123 16.64 -45.88 22.30
CA ARG A 123 15.17 -45.91 22.36
C ARG A 123 14.52 -45.57 21.02
N HIS A 124 15.29 -45.01 20.09
CA HIS A 124 14.76 -44.57 18.82
C HIS A 124 14.15 -45.70 17.99
N ILE A 125 13.00 -45.41 17.40
CA ILE A 125 12.30 -46.27 16.45
C ILE A 125 12.19 -45.51 15.13
N TRP A 126 12.84 -46.03 14.10
CA TRP A 126 12.78 -45.43 12.77
C TRP A 126 11.37 -45.47 12.16
N PRO A 127 10.97 -44.48 11.35
CA PRO A 127 9.73 -44.52 10.57
C PRO A 127 9.67 -45.76 9.68
N GLU A 128 8.46 -46.28 9.43
CA GLU A 128 8.26 -47.55 8.70
C GLU A 128 8.91 -47.54 7.31
N ALA A 129 8.79 -46.44 6.57
CA ALA A 129 9.42 -46.30 5.26
C ALA A 129 10.96 -46.40 5.31
N LEU A 130 11.59 -45.95 6.40
CA LEU A 130 13.05 -46.05 6.59
C LEU A 130 13.49 -47.40 7.19
N ARG A 131 12.55 -48.29 7.57
CA ARG A 131 12.88 -49.65 8.03
C ARG A 131 13.11 -50.64 6.90
N GLU A 132 12.81 -50.26 5.66
CA GLU A 132 12.98 -51.13 4.51
C GLU A 132 14.45 -51.55 4.35
N PRO A 133 14.73 -52.78 3.87
CA PRO A 133 16.10 -53.29 3.78
C PRO A 133 17.04 -52.42 2.95
N GLN A 134 16.49 -51.73 1.94
CA GLN A 134 17.24 -50.85 1.05
C GLN A 134 17.86 -49.62 1.74
N TYR A 135 17.34 -49.20 2.89
CA TYR A 135 17.84 -48.07 3.67
C TYR A 135 18.67 -48.49 4.88
N ALA A 136 18.80 -49.80 5.15
CA ALA A 136 19.44 -50.31 6.36
C ALA A 136 20.90 -49.84 6.51
N GLY A 137 21.65 -49.73 5.41
CA GLY A 137 23.03 -49.23 5.41
C GLY A 137 23.13 -47.79 5.89
N HIS A 138 22.38 -46.88 5.28
CA HIS A 138 22.33 -45.47 5.67
C HIS A 138 21.83 -45.28 7.10
N ARG A 139 20.82 -46.05 7.50
CA ARG A 139 20.28 -46.04 8.87
C ARG A 139 21.34 -46.39 9.92
N LEU A 140 22.10 -47.46 9.70
CA LEU A 140 23.19 -47.87 10.60
C LEU A 140 24.31 -46.82 10.66
N GLN A 141 24.65 -46.19 9.54
CA GLN A 141 25.63 -45.10 9.51
C GLN A 141 25.15 -43.90 10.33
N ILE A 142 23.89 -43.47 10.13
CA ILE A 142 23.29 -42.37 10.89
C ILE A 142 23.26 -42.71 12.38
N GLU A 143 22.80 -43.91 12.76
CA GLU A 143 22.79 -44.34 14.17
C GLU A 143 24.20 -44.31 14.79
N SER A 144 25.23 -44.70 14.04
CA SER A 144 26.62 -44.65 14.51
C SER A 144 27.07 -43.21 14.75
N ILE A 145 26.82 -42.31 13.80
CA ILE A 145 27.20 -40.89 13.90
C ILE A 145 26.46 -40.23 15.08
N LEU A 146 25.17 -40.48 15.24
CA LEU A 146 24.36 -39.88 16.30
C LEU A 146 24.70 -40.43 17.69
N ARG A 147 25.08 -41.70 17.78
CA ARG A 147 25.47 -42.31 19.07
C ARG A 147 26.74 -41.69 19.63
N ASP A 148 27.71 -41.42 18.76
CA ASP A 148 28.99 -40.83 19.13
C ASP A 148 29.01 -39.30 18.92
N TRP A 149 27.82 -38.70 18.74
CA TRP A 149 27.67 -37.29 18.38
C TRP A 149 28.30 -36.34 19.39
N ASP A 150 29.36 -35.66 18.96
CA ASP A 150 29.93 -34.55 19.70
C ASP A 150 29.54 -33.21 19.06
N THR A 151 28.84 -32.38 19.83
CA THR A 151 28.44 -31.03 19.41
C THR A 151 29.63 -30.16 18.99
N GLY A 152 30.84 -30.42 19.48
CA GLY A 152 32.05 -29.66 19.15
C GLY A 152 32.82 -30.18 17.92
N TYR A 153 32.48 -31.35 17.38
CA TYR A 153 33.25 -31.97 16.30
C TYR A 153 32.59 -31.72 14.92
N PRO A 154 33.23 -30.93 14.03
CA PRO A 154 32.63 -30.60 12.73
C PRO A 154 32.59 -31.80 11.76
N GLY A 155 33.35 -32.87 12.02
CA GLY A 155 33.37 -34.06 11.18
C GLY A 155 32.06 -34.85 11.22
N ASP A 156 31.40 -34.92 12.38
CA ASP A 156 30.15 -35.67 12.55
C ASP A 156 29.00 -34.99 11.80
N ARG A 157 28.94 -33.66 11.87
CA ARG A 157 27.94 -32.86 11.14
C ARG A 157 28.03 -33.05 9.64
N ARG A 158 29.26 -32.98 9.09
CA ARG A 158 29.49 -33.16 7.65
C ARG A 158 29.18 -34.60 7.23
N SER A 159 29.54 -35.58 8.04
CA SER A 159 29.25 -36.99 7.76
C SER A 159 27.74 -37.24 7.77
N LEU A 160 27.03 -36.67 8.75
CA LEU A 160 25.57 -36.75 8.83
C LEU A 160 24.92 -36.06 7.62
N GLU A 161 25.37 -34.86 7.25
CA GLU A 161 24.86 -34.13 6.08
C GLU A 161 24.92 -34.97 4.79
N ILE A 162 26.06 -35.62 4.54
CA ILE A 162 26.26 -36.46 3.35
C ILE A 162 25.28 -37.64 3.37
N VAL A 163 25.23 -38.40 4.46
CA VAL A 163 24.40 -39.61 4.53
C VAL A 163 22.91 -39.27 4.49
N VAL A 164 22.49 -38.17 5.12
CA VAL A 164 21.10 -37.70 5.07
C VAL A 164 20.70 -37.25 3.66
N THR A 165 21.61 -36.58 2.94
CA THR A 165 21.37 -36.15 1.55
C THR A 165 21.20 -37.37 0.64
N GLU A 166 22.10 -38.35 0.73
CA GLU A 166 22.02 -39.59 -0.05
C GLU A 166 20.74 -40.39 0.26
N LEU A 167 20.38 -40.51 1.54
CA LEU A 167 19.17 -41.20 1.96
C LEU A 167 17.90 -40.50 1.45
N ARG A 168 17.91 -39.16 1.42
CA ARG A 168 16.81 -38.36 0.88
C ARG A 168 16.65 -38.57 -0.63
N ASP A 169 17.75 -38.53 -1.38
CA ASP A 169 17.72 -38.77 -2.83
C ASP A 169 17.19 -40.19 -3.15
N GLN A 170 17.58 -41.19 -2.35
CA GLN A 170 17.08 -42.55 -2.48
C GLN A 170 15.59 -42.68 -2.11
N LEU A 171 15.14 -41.96 -1.07
CA LEU A 171 13.73 -41.93 -0.67
C LEU A 171 12.86 -41.26 -1.74
N ASP A 172 13.32 -40.14 -2.30
CA ASP A 172 12.62 -39.40 -3.36
C ASP A 172 12.57 -40.20 -4.68
N ALA A 173 13.59 -41.01 -4.96
CA ALA A 173 13.61 -41.92 -6.11
C ALA A 173 12.68 -43.13 -5.94
N THR A 174 12.29 -43.47 -4.71
CA THR A 174 11.45 -44.63 -4.41
C THR A 174 9.98 -44.21 -4.34
N THR A 175 9.20 -44.59 -5.35
CA THR A 175 7.76 -44.31 -5.39
C THR A 175 6.98 -45.22 -4.42
N THR A 176 6.97 -44.91 -3.13
CA THR A 176 6.16 -45.66 -2.14
C THR A 176 4.70 -45.22 -2.16
N ALA A 177 3.76 -46.18 -2.19
CA ALA A 177 2.32 -45.93 -2.24
C ALA A 177 1.69 -45.49 -0.91
N ASP A 178 2.44 -45.54 0.21
CA ASP A 178 1.94 -45.12 1.52
C ASP A 178 2.44 -43.71 1.88
N HIS A 179 1.52 -42.76 1.82
CA HIS A 179 1.80 -41.34 2.06
C HIS A 179 2.14 -41.01 3.52
N LEU A 180 1.60 -41.76 4.49
CA LEU A 180 1.80 -41.45 5.91
C LEU A 180 3.21 -41.82 6.35
N SER A 181 3.65 -43.05 6.06
CA SER A 181 5.02 -43.49 6.36
C SER A 181 6.08 -42.66 5.63
N HIS A 182 5.81 -42.25 4.39
CA HIS A 182 6.69 -41.35 3.64
C HIS A 182 6.77 -39.95 4.29
N ARG A 183 5.65 -39.39 4.76
CA ARG A 183 5.64 -38.10 5.48
C ARG A 183 6.47 -38.17 6.75
N ASP A 184 6.36 -39.25 7.52
CA ASP A 184 7.11 -39.43 8.76
C ASP A 184 8.61 -39.56 8.46
N ALA A 185 8.99 -40.31 7.42
CA ALA A 185 10.37 -40.39 6.95
C ALA A 185 10.94 -39.02 6.57
N VAL A 186 10.20 -38.22 5.78
CA VAL A 186 10.62 -36.85 5.43
C VAL A 186 10.74 -35.95 6.66
N SER A 187 9.86 -36.12 7.66
CA SER A 187 9.95 -35.37 8.92
C SER A 187 11.20 -35.72 9.71
N THR A 188 11.52 -37.01 9.84
CA THR A 188 12.75 -37.47 10.49
C THR A 188 14.00 -37.01 9.74
N LEU A 189 14.01 -37.06 8.40
CA LEU A 189 15.11 -36.52 7.60
C LEU A 189 15.32 -35.03 7.85
N ARG A 190 14.24 -34.23 7.94
CA ARG A 190 14.36 -32.80 8.28
C ARG A 190 14.93 -32.55 9.67
N GLN A 191 14.59 -33.38 10.66
CA GLN A 191 15.18 -33.30 12.00
C GLN A 191 16.68 -33.59 11.95
N LEU A 192 17.11 -34.60 11.18
CA LEU A 192 18.51 -34.93 10.96
C LEU A 192 19.26 -33.83 10.21
N GLU A 193 18.64 -33.22 9.19
CA GLU A 193 19.18 -32.06 8.48
C GLU A 193 19.42 -30.89 9.44
N VAL A 194 18.51 -30.65 10.40
CA VAL A 194 18.69 -29.61 11.42
C VAL A 194 19.91 -29.90 12.30
N LEU A 195 20.13 -31.15 12.70
CA LEU A 195 21.33 -31.54 13.45
C LEU A 195 22.61 -31.34 12.63
N ALA A 196 22.59 -31.69 11.34
CA ALA A 196 23.73 -31.54 10.44
C ALA A 196 24.05 -30.07 10.13
N LEU A 197 23.02 -29.24 9.91
CA LEU A 197 23.15 -27.86 9.46
C LEU A 197 23.24 -26.84 10.60
N ARG A 198 23.14 -27.26 11.87
CA ARG A 198 23.30 -26.36 13.02
C ARG A 198 24.72 -25.78 13.00
N ARG A 199 24.91 -24.67 12.28
CA ARG A 199 26.06 -23.79 12.45
C ARG A 199 25.94 -23.22 13.86
N ASP A 200 26.94 -23.44 14.68
CA ASP A 200 27.01 -22.83 16.01
C ASP A 200 26.95 -21.32 15.87
N TYR A 201 25.77 -20.74 16.09
CA TYR A 201 25.59 -19.31 16.35
C TYR A 201 25.67 -19.04 17.85
N VAL A 202 26.59 -19.68 18.56
CA VAL A 202 26.83 -19.44 19.99
C VAL A 202 28.32 -19.25 20.24
N THR A 203 28.82 -18.07 19.87
CA THR A 203 29.71 -17.21 20.68
C THR A 203 30.02 -15.92 19.91
N ALA A 204 29.02 -15.04 19.84
CA ALA A 204 29.25 -13.62 19.61
C ALA A 204 28.61 -12.79 20.73
N GLU A 205 28.66 -13.30 21.97
CA GLU A 205 28.76 -12.42 23.14
C GLU A 205 30.24 -12.06 23.31
N GLN A 206 30.70 -11.17 22.45
CA GLN A 206 31.68 -10.19 22.87
C GLN A 206 30.95 -8.86 22.78
N PRO A 207 30.48 -8.27 23.90
CA PRO A 207 30.07 -6.88 23.85
C PRO A 207 31.27 -6.11 23.31
N ALA A 208 31.06 -5.31 22.26
CA ALA A 208 32.05 -4.40 21.75
C ALA A 208 32.32 -3.31 22.81
N ALA A 209 33.00 -3.69 23.88
CA ALA A 209 33.64 -2.79 24.81
C ALA A 209 34.78 -2.12 24.05
N GLY A 210 34.58 -0.84 23.73
CA GLY A 210 35.67 0.10 23.50
C GLY A 210 36.35 0.04 22.14
N ARG A 211 35.69 0.56 21.11
CA ARG A 211 36.38 1.45 20.15
C ARG A 211 35.50 2.65 19.79
N VAL A 212 35.50 3.63 20.69
CA VAL A 212 35.43 5.03 20.27
C VAL A 212 36.72 5.28 19.48
N ALA A 213 36.63 5.22 18.15
CA ALA A 213 37.65 5.71 17.26
C ALA A 213 37.02 6.80 16.38
N SER A 214 37.01 7.99 16.96
CA SER A 214 37.00 9.28 16.28
C SER A 214 37.66 9.24 14.90
N ARG A 215 36.88 9.45 13.84
CA ARG A 215 37.36 10.02 12.57
C ARG A 215 36.35 11.03 12.04
N LEU A 216 36.26 12.15 12.77
CA LEU A 216 36.11 13.46 12.14
C LEU A 216 37.48 13.83 11.55
N PRO A 217 37.61 14.12 10.24
CA PRO A 217 38.66 15.01 9.80
C PRO A 217 38.19 16.45 10.04
N ALA A 218 38.68 17.03 11.11
CA ALA A 218 38.65 18.46 11.31
C ALA A 218 39.75 19.12 10.46
N ARG A 219 39.33 20.17 9.74
CA ARG A 219 40.09 21.39 9.38
C ARG A 219 41.05 21.31 8.19
N LEU A 220 40.75 22.06 7.12
CA LEU A 220 40.99 23.50 6.85
C LEU A 220 42.38 23.70 6.23
N THR A 221 42.42 24.30 5.04
CA THR A 221 43.10 25.56 4.67
C THR A 221 43.06 25.65 3.14
N ASP A 222 42.29 26.60 2.60
CA ASP A 222 42.78 27.86 2.02
C ASP A 222 43.64 27.69 0.76
N THR A 223 43.07 28.01 -0.39
CA THR A 223 43.74 28.84 -1.40
C THR A 223 42.71 29.71 -2.12
N HIS A 224 42.90 31.00 -1.95
CA HIS A 224 42.33 32.12 -2.69
C HIS A 224 42.70 32.13 -4.19
N LEU A 225 41.94 32.95 -4.95
CA LEU A 225 42.19 33.57 -6.28
C LEU A 225 41.91 32.68 -7.50
N ALA A 226 41.19 33.11 -8.54
CA ALA A 226 40.94 34.43 -9.14
C ALA A 226 39.50 34.46 -9.73
N SER A 227 38.66 35.49 -9.59
CA SER A 227 38.64 36.79 -10.29
C SER A 227 38.91 36.72 -11.80
N GLU A 228 37.83 36.60 -12.58
CA GLU A 228 37.50 37.39 -13.79
C GLU A 228 35.98 37.44 -13.95
#